data_AF-A0A838FP55-F1
#
_entry.id   AF-A0A838FP55-F1
#
_cell.length_a   1.000
_cell.length_b   1.000
_cell.length_c   1.000
_cell.angle_alpha   90.00
_cell.angle_beta   90.00
_cell.angle_gamma   90.00
#
_symmetry.space_group_name_H-M   'P 1'
#
loop_
_entity.id
_entity.type
_entity.pdbx_description
1 polymer ?
#
loop_
_entity_poly.entity_id
_entity_poly.type
_entity_poly.pdbx_seq_one_letter_code
_entity_poly.pdbx_strand_id
1 'polypeptide(L)'
;MTAKLKWLFALGFVLVFIAGVATGVFAGAWRAKHHHVTRHQGPPPRMTERMIERFERELHLTPEQVAQTRPIFEDTARKLSAIREETGRRVAATLEESHQQMAPHLTPEQQEQLKEMKLRHRHILKMKRKHRRERRERAESGERNGDQ
;
A
#
# COMPACT_ATOMS: atom_id res chain seq x y z
N MET A 1 38.42 -9.46 40.79
CA MET A 1 38.64 -8.77 39.50
C MET A 1 38.64 -7.27 39.75
N THR A 2 39.69 -6.55 39.35
CA THR A 2 39.87 -5.13 39.65
C THR A 2 38.84 -4.27 38.91
N ALA A 3 38.36 -3.19 39.53
CA ALA A 3 37.37 -2.28 38.93
C ALA A 3 37.83 -1.70 37.58
N LYS A 4 39.16 -1.56 37.39
CA LYS A 4 39.79 -1.15 36.13
C LYS A 4 39.51 -2.12 34.98
N LEU A 5 39.54 -3.43 35.25
CA LEU A 5 39.30 -4.44 34.21
C LEU A 5 37.83 -4.46 33.77
N LYS A 6 36.89 -4.26 34.71
CA LYS A 6 35.45 -4.15 34.41
C LYS A 6 35.12 -2.91 33.56
N TRP A 7 35.78 -1.78 33.84
CA TRP A 7 35.63 -0.56 33.04
C TRP A 7 36.22 -0.69 31.64
N LEU A 8 37.33 -1.42 31.48
CA LEU A 8 37.92 -1.71 30.17
C LEU A 8 36.99 -2.58 29.32
N PHE A 9 36.36 -3.60 29.91
CA PHE A 9 35.35 -4.41 29.23
C PHE A 9 34.11 -3.59 28.86
N ALA A 10 33.60 -2.76 29.77
CA ALA A 10 32.47 -1.88 29.49
C ALA A 10 32.75 -0.93 28.32
N LEU A 11 33.96 -0.36 28.25
CA LEU A 11 34.38 0.49 27.14
C LEU A 11 34.43 -0.28 25.81
N GLY A 12 34.93 -1.52 25.81
CA GLY A 12 34.94 -2.39 24.63
C GLY A 12 33.52 -2.70 24.12
N PHE A 13 32.58 -2.98 25.02
CA PHE A 13 31.18 -3.23 24.65
C PHE A 13 30.50 -2.01 24.03
N VAL A 14 30.75 -0.82 24.57
CA VAL A 14 30.22 0.44 24.01
C VAL A 14 30.77 0.68 22.60
N LEU A 15 32.05 0.37 22.36
CA LEU A 15 32.68 0.53 21.05
C LEU A 15 32.09 -0.41 20.00
N VAL A 16 31.84 -1.68 20.36
CA VAL A 16 31.15 -2.65 19.48
C VAL A 16 29.71 -2.21 19.20
N PHE A 17 29.01 -1.67 20.20
CA PHE A 17 27.65 -1.16 20.02
C PHE A 17 27.60 0.02 19.03
N ILE A 18 28.52 0.98 19.16
CA ILE A 18 28.63 2.12 18.24
C ILE A 18 28.94 1.65 16.81
N ALA A 19 29.85 0.68 16.65
CA ALA A 19 30.16 0.11 15.33
C ALA A 19 28.95 -0.60 14.70
N GLY A 20 28.17 -1.32 15.51
CA GLY A 20 26.92 -1.96 15.09
C GLY A 20 25.84 -0.95 14.67
N VAL A 21 25.65 0.12 15.44
CA VAL A 21 24.72 1.21 15.09
C VAL A 21 25.15 1.91 13.81
N ALA A 22 26.43 2.24 13.65
CA ALA A 22 26.95 2.86 12.44
C ALA A 22 26.73 1.97 11.20
N THR A 23 26.97 0.67 11.33
CA THR A 23 26.76 -0.30 10.23
C THR A 23 25.27 -0.46 9.91
N GLY A 24 24.40 -0.48 10.92
CA GLY A 24 22.94 -0.53 10.74
C GLY A 24 22.39 0.72 10.05
N VAL A 25 22.83 1.92 10.46
CA VAL A 25 22.46 3.19 9.83
C VAL A 25 22.99 3.26 8.40
N PHE A 26 24.22 2.83 8.15
CA PHE A 26 24.82 2.84 6.82
C PHE A 26 24.14 1.85 5.86
N ALA A 27 23.91 0.61 6.29
CA ALA A 27 23.19 -0.39 5.50
C ALA A 27 21.71 0.00 5.28
N GLY A 28 21.07 0.59 6.29
CA GLY A 28 19.71 1.13 6.19
C GLY A 28 19.63 2.29 5.19
N ALA A 29 20.56 3.24 5.27
CA ALA A 29 20.64 4.38 4.35
C ALA A 29 21.00 3.96 2.93
N TRP A 30 21.87 2.96 2.75
CA TRP A 30 22.25 2.43 1.43
C TRP A 30 21.09 1.67 0.77
N ARG A 31 20.38 0.83 1.55
CA ARG A 31 19.17 0.13 1.10
C ARG A 31 18.04 1.11 0.80
N ALA A 32 17.86 2.15 1.61
CA ALA A 32 16.93 3.24 1.32
C ALA A 32 17.31 3.92 0.00
N LYS A 33 18.56 4.37 -0.16
CA LYS A 33 19.06 5.08 -1.34
C LYS A 33 18.96 4.26 -2.64
N HIS A 34 19.18 2.95 -2.61
CA HIS A 34 19.01 2.09 -3.80
C HIS A 34 17.57 1.64 -4.08
N HIS A 35 16.70 1.56 -3.07
CA HIS A 35 15.26 1.30 -3.27
C HIS A 35 14.42 2.58 -3.46
N HIS A 36 15.04 3.76 -3.52
CA HIS A 36 14.35 5.02 -3.80
C HIS A 36 14.14 5.31 -5.30
N VAL A 37 14.69 4.49 -6.21
CA VAL A 37 14.35 4.57 -7.63
C VAL A 37 13.03 3.83 -7.84
N THR A 38 11.98 4.58 -8.18
CA THR A 38 10.55 4.22 -8.32
C THR A 38 9.64 4.46 -7.11
N ARG A 39 9.94 5.45 -6.26
CA ARG A 39 8.84 6.24 -5.68
C ARG A 39 8.32 7.18 -6.77
N HIS A 40 7.54 6.65 -7.72
CA HIS A 40 6.77 7.50 -8.64
C HIS A 40 5.87 8.41 -7.80
N GLN A 41 6.26 9.68 -7.70
CA GLN A 41 5.51 10.73 -7.00
C GLN A 41 4.32 11.25 -7.83
N GLY A 42 3.98 10.57 -8.93
CA GLY A 42 2.78 10.85 -9.72
C GLY A 42 1.51 10.19 -9.13
N PRO A 43 0.32 10.56 -9.65
CA PRO A 43 -0.85 9.70 -9.51
C PRO A 43 -0.47 8.28 -9.93
N PRO A 44 -0.87 7.21 -9.20
CA PRO A 44 -0.63 5.86 -9.69
C PRO A 44 -1.29 5.79 -11.06
N PRO A 45 -0.59 5.25 -12.07
CA PRO A 45 -1.16 5.14 -13.39
C PRO A 45 -2.53 4.47 -13.29
N ARG A 46 -3.52 5.08 -13.95
CA ARG A 46 -4.88 4.56 -14.12
C ARG A 46 -4.73 3.11 -14.62
N MET A 47 -5.71 2.26 -14.30
CA MET A 47 -5.53 0.81 -14.48
C MET A 47 -5.26 0.44 -15.94
N THR A 48 -5.86 1.18 -16.86
CA THR A 48 -5.62 1.12 -18.31
C THR A 48 -4.14 1.34 -18.66
N GLU A 49 -3.52 2.39 -18.13
CA GLU A 49 -2.15 2.82 -18.41
C GLU A 49 -1.16 1.78 -17.90
N ARG A 50 -1.42 1.20 -16.72
CA ARG A 50 -0.61 0.07 -16.23
C ARG A 50 -0.70 -1.17 -17.11
N MET A 51 -1.87 -1.43 -17.70
CA MET A 51 -2.04 -2.53 -18.63
C MET A 51 -1.31 -2.24 -19.94
N ILE A 52 -1.50 -1.06 -20.51
CA ILE A 52 -0.81 -0.62 -21.73
C ILE A 52 0.71 -0.67 -21.54
N GLU A 53 1.26 -0.02 -20.51
CA GLU A 53 2.71 -0.02 -20.24
C GLU A 53 3.28 -1.44 -20.11
N ARG A 54 2.52 -2.35 -19.49
CA ARG A 54 2.95 -3.73 -19.35
C ARG A 54 2.99 -4.43 -20.71
N PHE A 55 1.91 -4.33 -21.49
CA PHE A 55 1.80 -5.00 -22.78
C PHE A 55 2.74 -4.37 -23.83
N GLU A 56 2.94 -3.06 -23.79
CA GLU A 56 3.90 -2.36 -24.61
C GLU A 56 5.33 -2.85 -24.33
N ARG A 57 5.71 -3.02 -23.05
CA ARG A 57 7.03 -3.57 -22.69
C ARG A 57 7.18 -5.06 -23.02
N GLU A 58 6.15 -5.86 -22.79
CA GLU A 58 6.22 -7.32 -22.98
C GLU A 58 6.08 -7.74 -24.45
N LEU A 59 5.35 -6.97 -25.26
CA LEU A 59 5.05 -7.30 -26.66
C LEU A 59 5.67 -6.33 -27.68
N HIS A 60 6.40 -5.31 -27.21
CA HIS A 60 7.00 -4.27 -28.04
C HIS A 60 5.99 -3.61 -28.99
N LEU A 61 4.82 -3.22 -28.44
CA LEU A 61 3.75 -2.62 -29.22
C LEU A 61 4.19 -1.28 -29.81
N THR A 62 3.92 -1.09 -31.10
CA THR A 62 4.10 0.21 -31.77
C THR A 62 3.07 1.23 -31.28
N PRO A 63 3.33 2.54 -31.44
CA PRO A 63 2.37 3.59 -31.09
C PRO A 63 1.00 3.41 -31.76
N GLU A 64 0.95 2.97 -33.03
CA GLU A 64 -0.32 2.70 -33.71
C GLU A 64 -1.08 1.52 -33.08
N GLN A 65 -0.37 0.45 -32.71
CA GLN A 65 -0.98 -0.71 -32.04
C GLN A 65 -1.51 -0.35 -30.66
N VAL A 66 -0.79 0.48 -29.91
CA VAL A 66 -1.28 1.00 -28.62
C VAL A 66 -2.55 1.85 -28.82
N ALA A 67 -2.59 2.71 -29.82
CA ALA A 67 -3.77 3.53 -30.13
C ALA A 67 -4.99 2.66 -30.49
N GLN A 68 -4.80 1.62 -31.29
CA GLN A 68 -5.87 0.70 -31.70
C GLN A 68 -6.37 -0.19 -30.54
N THR A 69 -5.48 -0.60 -29.63
CA THR A 69 -5.82 -1.51 -28.52
C THR A 69 -6.26 -0.79 -27.24
N ARG A 70 -5.99 0.51 -27.11
CA ARG A 70 -6.40 1.33 -25.95
C ARG A 70 -7.88 1.16 -25.57
N PRO A 71 -8.87 1.21 -26.49
CA PRO A 71 -10.27 1.01 -26.13
C PRO A 71 -10.56 -0.36 -25.48
N ILE A 72 -9.81 -1.40 -25.86
CA ILE A 72 -9.92 -2.75 -25.29
C ILE A 72 -9.44 -2.73 -23.84
N PHE A 73 -8.31 -2.07 -23.57
CA PHE A 73 -7.77 -1.91 -22.22
C PHE A 73 -8.68 -1.06 -21.33
N GLU A 74 -9.29 0.01 -21.87
CA GLU A 74 -10.24 0.84 -21.14
C GLU A 74 -11.50 0.05 -20.75
N ASP A 75 -12.07 -0.70 -21.69
CA ASP A 75 -13.23 -1.55 -21.40
C ASP A 75 -12.90 -2.64 -20.37
N THR A 76 -11.75 -3.28 -20.52
CA THR A 76 -11.25 -4.26 -19.54
C THR A 76 -11.07 -3.63 -18.17
N ALA A 77 -10.51 -2.42 -18.11
CA ALA A 77 -10.32 -1.70 -16.86
C ALA A 77 -11.65 -1.37 -16.17
N ARG A 78 -12.68 -0.95 -16.93
CA ARG A 78 -14.04 -0.72 -16.40
C ARG A 78 -14.65 -2.00 -15.85
N LYS A 79 -14.63 -3.10 -16.61
CA LYS A 79 -15.19 -4.40 -16.21
C LYS A 79 -14.51 -4.92 -14.94
N LEU A 80 -13.19 -4.91 -14.88
CA LEU A 80 -12.43 -5.31 -13.69
C LEU A 80 -12.71 -4.41 -12.48
N SER A 81 -12.94 -3.11 -12.69
CA SER A 81 -13.34 -2.21 -11.60
C SER A 81 -14.71 -2.58 -11.03
N ALA A 82 -15.69 -2.87 -11.90
CA ALA A 82 -17.02 -3.32 -11.47
C ALA A 82 -16.96 -4.63 -10.69
N ILE A 83 -16.21 -5.62 -11.19
CA ILE A 83 -16.01 -6.92 -10.51
C ILE A 83 -15.40 -6.71 -9.13
N ARG A 84 -14.36 -5.86 -9.01
CA ARG A 84 -13.73 -5.57 -7.72
C ARG A 84 -14.69 -4.93 -6.72
N GLU A 85 -15.57 -4.04 -7.18
CA GLU A 85 -16.56 -3.41 -6.32
C GLU A 85 -17.59 -4.42 -5.81
N GLU A 86 -18.15 -5.23 -6.71
CA GLU A 86 -19.11 -6.27 -6.38
C GLU A 86 -18.50 -7.32 -5.43
N THR A 87 -17.33 -7.84 -5.77
CA THR A 87 -16.59 -8.79 -4.94
C THR A 87 -16.32 -8.21 -3.55
N GLY A 88 -15.92 -6.93 -3.49
CA GLY A 88 -15.70 -6.24 -2.22
C GLY A 88 -16.96 -6.16 -1.36
N ARG A 89 -18.15 -5.92 -1.96
CA ARG A 89 -19.42 -5.97 -1.23
C ARG A 89 -19.74 -7.37 -0.71
N ARG A 90 -19.56 -8.38 -1.56
CA ARG A 90 -19.81 -9.79 -1.18
C ARG A 90 -18.91 -10.24 -0.03
N VAL A 91 -17.61 -9.96 -0.12
CA VAL A 91 -16.66 -10.26 0.96
C VAL A 91 -17.05 -9.57 2.27
N ALA A 92 -17.44 -8.29 2.21
CA ALA A 92 -17.87 -7.57 3.41
C ALA A 92 -19.13 -8.17 4.05
N ALA A 93 -20.09 -8.63 3.24
CA ALA A 93 -21.29 -9.32 3.73
C ALA A 93 -20.94 -10.66 4.37
N THR A 94 -20.11 -11.49 3.71
CA THR A 94 -19.67 -12.79 4.25
C THR A 94 -18.92 -12.64 5.58
N LEU A 95 -18.05 -11.63 5.70
CA LEU A 95 -17.35 -11.37 6.96
C LEU A 95 -18.31 -10.90 8.07
N GLU A 96 -19.31 -10.08 7.73
CA GLU A 96 -20.32 -9.64 8.71
C GLU A 96 -21.15 -10.82 9.20
N GLU A 97 -21.58 -11.71 8.31
CA GLU A 97 -22.26 -12.95 8.65
C GLU A 97 -21.41 -13.84 9.56
N SER A 98 -20.13 -14.06 9.20
CA SER A 98 -19.20 -14.84 10.04
C SER A 98 -19.06 -14.24 11.45
N HIS A 99 -18.99 -12.92 11.56
CA HIS A 99 -18.95 -12.26 12.88
C HIS A 99 -20.25 -12.44 13.67
N GLN A 100 -21.41 -12.44 13.02
CA GLN A 100 -22.71 -12.68 13.68
C GLN A 100 -22.83 -14.11 14.18
N GLN A 101 -22.39 -15.09 13.39
CA GLN A 101 -22.38 -16.50 13.79
C GLN A 101 -21.38 -16.77 14.92
N MET A 102 -20.25 -16.06 14.96
CA MET A 102 -19.23 -16.21 15.98
C MET A 102 -19.60 -15.55 17.32
N ALA A 103 -20.32 -14.43 17.30
CA ALA A 103 -20.60 -13.62 18.49
C ALA A 103 -21.20 -14.40 19.68
N PRO A 104 -22.17 -15.32 19.49
CA PRO A 104 -22.73 -16.13 20.59
C PRO A 104 -21.72 -17.05 21.29
N HIS A 105 -20.60 -17.36 20.64
CA HIS A 105 -19.56 -18.24 21.18
C HIS A 105 -18.45 -17.49 21.92
N LEU A 106 -18.54 -16.17 22.01
CA LEU A 106 -17.54 -15.31 22.62
C LEU A 106 -17.98 -14.86 24.01
N THR A 107 -17.01 -14.65 24.91
CA THR A 107 -17.27 -13.99 26.20
C THR A 107 -17.69 -12.53 25.98
N PRO A 108 -18.34 -11.87 26.94
CA PRO A 108 -18.71 -10.46 26.82
C PRO A 108 -17.52 -9.54 26.48
N GLU A 109 -16.34 -9.80 27.06
CA GLU A 109 -15.12 -9.04 26.80
C GLU A 109 -14.64 -9.22 25.35
N GLN A 110 -14.72 -10.46 24.83
CA GLN A 110 -14.35 -10.78 23.45
C GLN A 110 -15.34 -10.18 22.44
N GLN A 111 -16.63 -10.08 22.78
CA GLN A 111 -17.62 -9.43 21.94
C GLN A 111 -17.34 -7.92 21.78
N GLU A 112 -16.92 -7.24 22.85
CA GLU A 112 -16.54 -5.83 22.75
C GLU A 112 -15.27 -5.66 21.90
N GLN A 113 -14.28 -6.54 22.04
CA GLN A 113 -13.08 -6.54 21.17
C GLN A 113 -13.45 -6.76 19.69
N LEU A 114 -14.38 -7.67 19.40
CA LEU A 114 -14.88 -7.91 18.03
C LEU A 114 -15.56 -6.65 17.47
N LYS A 115 -16.37 -5.96 18.27
CA LYS A 115 -17.03 -4.71 17.88
C LYS A 115 -16.02 -3.59 17.58
N GLU A 116 -15.00 -3.42 18.41
CA GLU A 116 -13.93 -2.46 18.13
C GLU A 116 -13.17 -2.80 16.84
N MET A 117 -12.87 -4.09 16.62
CA MET A 117 -12.20 -4.54 15.39
C MET A 117 -13.02 -4.17 14.15
N LYS A 118 -14.34 -4.38 14.19
CA LYS A 118 -15.26 -3.98 13.11
C LYS A 118 -15.26 -2.47 12.87
N LEU A 119 -15.26 -1.67 13.95
CA LEU A 119 -15.22 -0.20 13.85
C LEU A 119 -13.91 0.30 13.23
N ARG A 120 -12.76 -0.22 13.69
CA ARG A 120 -11.45 0.10 13.11
C ARG A 120 -11.40 -0.23 11.62
N HIS A 121 -11.87 -1.42 11.24
CA HIS A 121 -11.90 -1.84 9.84
C HIS A 121 -12.78 -0.91 8.98
N ARG A 122 -14.00 -0.59 9.44
CA ARG A 122 -14.91 0.35 8.76
C ARG A 122 -14.27 1.74 8.62
N HIS A 123 -13.57 2.22 9.64
CA HIS A 123 -12.88 3.51 9.59
C HIS A 123 -11.77 3.53 8.54
N ILE A 124 -10.90 2.50 8.52
CA ILE A 124 -9.83 2.36 7.52
C ILE A 124 -10.41 2.32 6.10
N LEU A 125 -11.50 1.57 5.88
CA LEU A 125 -12.16 1.51 4.57
C LEU A 125 -12.75 2.86 4.16
N LYS A 126 -13.41 3.58 5.09
CA LYS A 126 -13.93 4.94 4.83
C LYS A 126 -12.82 5.91 4.48
N MET A 127 -11.71 5.91 5.22
CA MET A 127 -10.55 6.76 4.94
C MET A 127 -9.92 6.44 3.59
N LYS A 128 -9.75 5.16 3.25
CA LYS A 128 -9.26 4.74 1.92
C LYS A 128 -10.19 5.17 0.79
N ARG A 129 -11.51 5.18 1.00
CA ARG A 129 -12.48 5.69 0.01
C ARG A 129 -12.40 7.21 -0.14
N LYS A 130 -12.39 7.95 0.97
CA LYS A 130 -12.24 9.41 1.00
C LYS A 130 -10.95 9.83 0.29
N HIS A 131 -9.82 9.24 0.66
CA HIS A 131 -8.54 9.54 0.04
C HIS A 131 -8.52 9.24 -1.46
N ARG A 132 -9.13 8.13 -1.90
CA ARG A 132 -9.26 7.85 -3.34
C ARG A 132 -10.09 8.89 -4.08
N ARG A 133 -11.16 9.39 -3.47
CA ARG A 133 -12.01 10.44 -4.03
C ARG A 133 -11.26 11.77 -4.15
N GLU A 134 -10.66 12.23 -3.05
CA GLU A 134 -9.86 13.48 -3.03
C GLU A 134 -8.73 13.44 -4.06
N ARG A 135 -8.10 12.27 -4.25
CA ARG A 135 -7.07 12.11 -5.28
C ARG A 135 -7.60 12.19 -6.70
N ARG A 136 -8.81 11.68 -6.96
CA ARG A 136 -9.46 11.83 -8.27
C ARG A 136 -9.79 13.29 -8.54
N GLU A 137 -10.42 13.96 -7.58
CA GLU A 137 -10.74 15.39 -7.67
C GLU A 137 -9.47 16.24 -7.89
N ARG A 138 -8.36 15.94 -7.21
CA ARG A 138 -7.07 16.60 -7.45
C ARG A 138 -6.51 16.35 -8.85
N ALA A 139 -6.58 15.12 -9.35
CA ALA A 139 -6.12 14.79 -10.70
C ALA A 139 -6.93 15.54 -11.76
N GLU A 140 -8.26 15.57 -11.61
CA GLU A 140 -9.19 16.29 -12.49
C GLU A 140 -8.96 17.82 -12.43
N SER A 141 -8.67 18.38 -11.25
CA SER A 141 -8.33 19.81 -11.12
C SER A 141 -6.95 20.18 -11.68
N GLY A 142 -5.99 19.25 -11.62
CA GLY A 142 -4.64 19.44 -12.15
C GLY A 142 -4.60 19.37 -13.68
N GLU A 143 -5.38 18.46 -14.27
CA GLU A 143 -5.61 18.42 -15.73
C GLU A 143 -6.23 19.74 -16.23
N ARG A 144 -7.18 20.32 -15.49
CA ARG A 144 -7.87 21.57 -15.90
C ARG A 144 -6.99 22.83 -15.90
N ASN A 145 -5.91 22.85 -15.10
CA ASN A 145 -4.98 23.98 -15.04
C ASN A 145 -3.76 23.81 -15.97
N GLY A 146 -3.56 22.65 -16.58
CA GLY A 146 -2.43 22.37 -17.49
C GLY A 146 -2.70 22.64 -18.96
N ASP A 147 -3.97 22.87 -19.33
CA ASP A 147 -4.43 23.13 -20.71
C ASP A 147 -4.67 24.64 -21.00
N GLN A 148 -4.14 25.55 -20.18
CA GLN A 148 -4.17 27.01 -20.41
C GLN A 148 -2.79 27.59 -20.73
#